data_AF-A0A8T4XSA1-F1
#
_entry.id   AF-A0A8T4XSA1-F1
#
_cell.length_a   1.000
_cell.length_b   1.000
_cell.length_c   1.000
_cell.angle_alpha   90.00
_cell.angle_beta   90.00
_cell.angle_gamma   90.00
#
_symmetry.space_group_name_H-M   'P 1'
#
loop_
_entity.id
_entity.type
_entity.pdbx_description
1 polymer ?
#
loop_
_entity_poly.entity_id
_entity_poly.type
_entity_poly.pdbx_seq_one_letter_code
_entity_poly.pdbx_strand_id
1 'polypeptide(L)' 'WLGDRRGDEEAVKASKAIDEGVASALKRGQRTRDLGGKLGTSEMGDAIAKEVRCLAGIV' A
#
# COMPACT_ATOMS: atom_id res chain seq x y z
N TRP A 1 5.84 -13.40 -4.31
CA TRP A 1 6.49 -14.67 -3.90
C TRP A 1 5.52 -15.77 -3.52
N LEU A 2 4.73 -15.63 -2.44
CA LEU A 2 3.86 -16.74 -2.00
C LEU A 2 2.77 -17.06 -3.05
N GLY A 3 2.15 -16.01 -3.62
CA GLY A 3 1.19 -16.16 -4.71
C GLY A 3 1.80 -16.86 -5.93
N ASP A 4 2.95 -16.39 -6.41
CA ASP A 4 3.69 -17.02 -7.51
C ASP A 4 4.01 -18.49 -7.23
N ARG A 5 4.49 -18.80 -6.02
CA ARG A 5 4.85 -20.16 -5.61
C ARG A 5 3.65 -21.11 -5.56
N ARG A 6 2.44 -20.59 -5.32
CA ARG A 6 1.20 -21.36 -5.18
C ARG A 6 0.31 -21.31 -6.43
N GLY A 7 0.66 -20.50 -7.43
CA GLY A 7 -0.23 -20.22 -8.56
C GLY A 7 -1.50 -19.48 -8.14
N ASP A 8 -1.44 -18.72 -7.04
CA ASP A 8 -2.57 -17.95 -6.52
C ASP A 8 -2.54 -16.54 -7.09
N GLU A 9 -3.32 -16.34 -8.16
CA GLU A 9 -3.41 -15.05 -8.86
C GLU A 9 -4.00 -13.93 -7.99
N GLU A 10 -4.91 -14.25 -7.06
CA GLU A 10 -5.52 -13.25 -6.18
C GLU A 10 -4.49 -12.74 -5.16
N ALA A 11 -3.65 -13.63 -4.63
CA ALA A 11 -2.52 -13.23 -3.78
C ALA A 11 -1.51 -12.35 -4.54
N VAL A 12 -1.24 -12.65 -5.82
CA VAL A 12 -0.36 -11.82 -6.67
C VAL A 12 -0.99 -10.44 -6.91
N LYS A 13 -2.28 -10.38 -7.29
CA LYS A 13 -3.01 -9.11 -7.47
C LYS A 13 -3.02 -8.27 -6.19
N ALA A 14 -3.30 -8.89 -5.04
CA ALA A 14 -3.30 -8.22 -3.76
C ALA A 14 -1.91 -7.63 -3.42
N SER A 15 -0.82 -8.38 -3.64
CA SER A 15 0.53 -7.86 -3.42
C SER A 15 0.83 -6.64 -4.30
N LYS A 16 0.42 -6.67 -5.57
CA LYS A 16 0.60 -5.54 -6.49
C LYS A 16 -0.16 -4.30 -6.03
N ALA A 17 -1.41 -4.46 -5.58
CA ALA A 17 -2.20 -3.35 -5.04
C ALA A 17 -1.56 -2.74 -3.78
N ILE A 18 -0.96 -3.57 -2.92
CA ILE A 18 -0.23 -3.09 -1.73
C ILE A 18 0.99 -2.26 -2.14
N ASP A 19 1.85 -2.77 -3.04
CA ASP A 19 3.05 -2.07 -3.49
C ASP A 19 2.71 -0.73 -4.17
N GLU A 20 1.71 -0.73 -5.04
CA GLU A 20 1.22 0.48 -5.70
C GLU A 20 0.59 1.47 -4.72
N GLY A 21 -0.14 0.97 -3.71
CA GLY A 21 -0.73 1.79 -2.66
C GLY A 21 0.33 2.52 -1.82
N VAL A 22 1.40 1.81 -1.42
CA VAL A 22 2.55 2.42 -0.74
C VAL A 22 3.20 3.48 -1.63
N ALA A 23 3.47 3.15 -2.89
CA ALA A 23 4.08 4.09 -3.84
C ALA A 23 3.20 5.33 -4.06
N SER A 24 1.88 5.18 -4.16
CA SER A 24 0.92 6.27 -4.32
C SER A 24 0.93 7.20 -3.10
N ALA A 25 0.86 6.64 -1.89
CA ALA A 25 0.90 7.43 -0.66
C ALA A 25 2.18 8.27 -0.55
N LEU A 26 3.34 7.67 -0.84
CA LEU A 26 4.63 8.35 -0.84
C LEU A 26 4.71 9.46 -1.90
N LYS A 27 4.15 9.24 -3.10
CA LYS A 27 4.06 10.24 -4.18
C LYS A 27 3.18 11.43 -3.79
N ARG A 28 2.13 11.20 -3.00
CA ARG A 28 1.26 12.23 -2.41
C ARG A 28 1.89 12.97 -1.22
N GLY A 29 3.13 12.62 -0.86
CA GLY A 29 3.87 13.26 0.24
C GLY A 29 3.52 12.74 1.63
N GLN A 30 2.71 11.69 1.73
CA GLN A 30 2.42 11.03 3.01
C GLN A 30 3.64 10.20 3.41
N ARG A 31 4.32 10.62 4.49
CA ARG A 31 5.57 10.01 4.96
C ARG A 31 5.67 10.12 6.47
N THR A 32 6.29 9.13 7.08
CA THR A 32 6.72 9.15 8.48
C THR A 32 7.95 10.05 8.67
N ARG A 33 8.28 10.36 9.93
CA ARG A 33 9.36 11.30 10.28
C ARG A 33 10.73 10.87 9.80
N ASP A 34 11.04 9.58 9.82
CA ASP A 34 12.28 8.99 9.32
C ASP A 34 12.45 9.15 7.79
N LEU A 35 11.34 9.32 7.05
CA LEU A 35 11.31 9.60 5.62
C LEU A 35 11.10 11.10 5.30
N GLY A 36 11.34 11.98 6.28
CA GLY A 36 11.21 13.44 6.13
C GLY A 36 9.77 13.95 6.12
N GLY A 37 8.82 13.16 6.58
CA GLY A 37 7.42 13.55 6.75
C GLY A 37 7.06 13.90 8.19
N LYS A 38 5.75 13.90 8.46
CA LYS A 38 5.19 14.26 9.76
C LYS A 38 4.18 13.26 10.30
N LEU A 39 3.82 12.25 9.52
CA LEU A 39 2.83 11.25 9.93
C LEU A 39 3.42 10.34 11.02
N GLY A 40 2.58 9.96 11.97
CA GLY A 40 2.82 8.83 12.85
C GLY A 40 2.58 7.49 12.14
N THR A 41 2.91 6.39 12.83
CA THR A 41 2.78 5.03 12.28
C THR A 41 1.35 4.71 11.85
N SER A 42 0.36 4.97 12.71
CA SER A 42 -1.05 4.68 12.39
C SER A 42 -1.56 5.55 11.24
N GLU A 43 -1.25 6.84 11.22
CA GLU A 43 -1.66 7.75 10.15
C GLU A 43 -1.07 7.35 8.79
N MET A 44 0.19 6.90 8.78
CA MET A 44 0.80 6.35 7.57
C MET A 44 0.12 5.06 7.13
N GLY A 45 -0.21 4.16 8.08
CA GLY A 45 -0.98 2.95 7.81
C GLY A 45 -2.34 3.24 7.17
N ASP A 46 -3.08 4.20 7.73
CA ASP A 46 -4.39 4.62 7.21
C ASP A 46 -4.28 5.23 5.80
N ALA A 47 -3.24 6.04 5.58
CA ALA A 47 -2.94 6.60 4.27
C ALA A 47 -2.69 5.51 3.22
N ILE A 48 -1.84 4.53 3.53
CA ILE A 48 -1.57 3.40 2.63
C ILE A 48 -2.85 2.59 2.40
N ALA A 49 -3.58 2.23 3.45
CA ALA A 49 -4.80 1.43 3.35
C ALA A 49 -5.88 2.11 2.50
N LYS A 50 -5.96 3.44 2.53
CA LYS A 50 -6.84 4.21 1.64
C LYS A 50 -6.46 4.06 0.16
N GLU A 51 -5.18 4.19 -0.17
CA GLU A 51 -4.71 4.03 -1.55
C GLU A 51 -4.89 2.58 -2.04
N VAL A 52 -4.60 1.58 -1.20
CA VAL A 52 -4.80 0.16 -1.51
C VAL A 52 -6.27 -0.14 -1.80
N ARG A 53 -7.20 0.35 -0.97
CA ARG A 53 -8.66 0.19 -1.21
C ARG A 53 -9.09 0.78 -2.55
N CYS A 54 -8.60 1.99 -2.87
CA CYS A 54 -8.88 2.64 -4.14
C CYS A 54 -8.37 1.83 -5.34
N LEU A 55 -7.16 1.27 -5.26
CA LEU A 55 -6.53 0.50 -6.34
C LEU A 55 -7.13 -0.91 -6.49
N ALA A 56 -7.51 -1.53 -5.38
CA ALA A 56 -8.14 -2.84 -5.35
C ALA A 56 -9.64 -2.80 -5.70
N GLY A 57 -10.22 -1.60 -5.87
CA GLY A 57 -11.65 -1.44 -6.14
C GLY A 57 -12.55 -1.81 -4.94
N ILE A 58 -12.01 -1.77 -3.73
CA ILE A 58 -12.73 -2.08 -2.49
C ILE A 58 -13.26 -0.75 -1.95
N VAL A 59 -14.56 -0.51 -2.10
CA VAL A 59 -15.29 0.71 -1.67
C VAL A 59 -15.46 0.73 -0.16
#